data_AF-A0A821V2Y5-F1
#
_entry.id   AF-A0A821V2Y5-F1
#
_cell.length_a   1.000
_cell.length_b   1.000
_cell.length_c   1.000
_cell.angle_alpha   90.00
_cell.angle_beta   90.00
_cell.angle_gamma   90.00
#
_symmetry.space_group_name_H-M   'P 1'
#
loop_
_entity.id
_entity.type
_entity.pdbx_description
1 polymer ?
#
loop_
_entity_poly.entity_id
_entity_poly.type
_entity_poly.pdbx_seq_one_letter_code
_entity_poly.pdbx_strand_id
1 'polypeptide(L)'
;MSELLLDMMNECDKDIGFMSDYDNPTRQYGCYFQQQFRHPMNKTDPNSPTIRESTWNAYLNGINRTNLQILDSVTVLKLLFDQTDPTKCIGVSYEYKGEMCTAIARKEVILSAGVFDTPKLLQLSGVDPEAWLEPFGIQVVANNAEVGRNFADQMAIYMAFETTEQVPALPWGADTCGWLLNSGLKPSNKNWTDVQIYCYSRFPALTLDFPIVGYDQILAYSQPPIPFVTFLVFNTQPEAQGFVKIQSLSPYDRPRIDHGWHNLSKYDQNNLQYGVDFVRNMTRSTEW
;
A
#
# COMPACT_ATOMS: atom_id res chain seq x y z
N MET A 1 -11.50 21.89 5.28
CA MET A 1 -11.91 20.93 6.31
C MET A 1 -13.20 21.44 6.94
N SER A 2 -14.15 20.57 7.29
CA SER A 2 -15.35 21.00 8.05
C SER A 2 -14.98 21.40 9.48
N GLU A 3 -15.82 22.22 10.12
CA GLU A 3 -15.64 22.55 11.54
C GLU A 3 -15.66 21.28 12.42
N LEU A 4 -16.60 20.36 12.16
CA LEU A 4 -16.67 19.06 12.85
C LEU A 4 -15.33 18.29 12.87
N LEU A 5 -14.66 18.16 11.71
CA LEU A 5 -13.39 17.42 11.63
C LEU A 5 -12.24 18.17 12.29
N LEU A 6 -12.28 19.51 12.26
CA LEU A 6 -11.30 20.35 12.91
C LEU A 6 -11.44 20.28 14.43
N ASP A 7 -12.66 20.29 14.95
CA ASP A 7 -12.95 20.20 16.39
C ASP A 7 -12.54 18.85 16.95
N MET A 8 -12.94 17.76 16.27
CA MET A 8 -12.47 16.39 16.56
C MET A 8 -10.94 16.30 16.66
N MET A 9 -10.24 16.95 15.72
CA MET A 9 -8.79 16.93 15.70
C MET A 9 -8.19 17.78 16.83
N ASN A 10 -8.71 18.98 17.06
CA ASN A 10 -8.23 19.89 18.11
C ASN A 10 -8.42 19.30 19.50
N GLU A 11 -9.47 18.52 19.74
CA GLU A 11 -9.67 17.82 20.99
C GLU A 11 -8.64 16.71 21.17
N CYS A 12 -8.46 15.85 20.16
CA CYS A 12 -7.46 14.79 20.21
C CYS A 12 -6.03 15.33 20.31
N ASP A 13 -5.73 16.44 19.65
CA ASP A 13 -4.44 17.14 19.71
C ASP A 13 -4.04 17.47 21.16
N LYS A 14 -4.99 17.86 22.01
CA LYS A 14 -4.70 18.17 23.43
C LYS A 14 -4.12 16.97 24.18
N ASP A 15 -4.53 15.75 23.83
CA ASP A 15 -4.13 14.53 24.51
C ASP A 15 -2.89 13.86 23.87
N ILE A 16 -2.85 13.79 22.53
CA ILE A 16 -1.80 13.07 21.80
C ILE A 16 -0.80 13.98 21.10
N GLY A 17 -1.12 15.25 20.86
CA GLY A 17 -0.30 16.23 20.16
C GLY A 17 -0.27 16.09 18.64
N PHE A 18 -0.01 17.21 17.96
CA PHE A 18 0.11 17.28 16.51
C PHE A 18 1.52 16.89 16.07
N MET A 19 1.59 16.06 15.04
CA MET A 19 2.86 15.68 14.46
C MET A 19 3.33 16.76 13.49
N SER A 20 4.23 17.63 13.96
CA SER A 20 4.82 18.72 13.17
C SER A 20 6.02 18.29 12.34
N ASP A 21 6.67 17.17 12.70
CA ASP A 21 7.81 16.58 12.00
C ASP A 21 7.59 15.07 11.82
N TYR A 22 7.25 14.68 10.59
CA TYR A 22 7.06 13.27 10.21
C TYR A 22 8.37 12.47 10.26
N ASP A 23 9.51 13.14 10.09
CA ASP A 23 10.83 12.49 10.04
C ASP A 23 11.48 12.42 11.43
N ASN A 24 10.75 12.77 12.49
CA ASN A 24 11.26 12.74 13.85
C ASN A 24 11.69 11.31 14.25
N PRO A 25 12.99 11.08 14.50
CA PRO A 25 13.51 9.73 14.76
C PRO A 25 13.24 9.24 16.18
N THR A 26 12.66 10.07 17.04
CA THR A 26 12.43 9.78 18.47
C THR A 26 10.98 9.48 18.80
N ARG A 27 10.03 9.94 17.99
CA ARG A 27 8.59 9.77 18.18
C ARG A 27 7.84 10.04 16.88
N GLN A 28 6.98 9.10 16.46
CA GLN A 28 6.16 9.24 15.25
C GLN A 28 4.64 9.13 15.49
N TYR A 29 4.16 9.48 16.69
CA TYR A 29 2.73 9.46 17.03
C TYR A 29 2.20 10.87 17.26
N GLY A 30 1.01 11.12 16.74
CA GLY A 30 0.29 12.37 16.82
C GLY A 30 -0.88 12.41 15.85
N CYS A 31 -1.70 13.44 15.94
CA CYS A 31 -2.67 13.74 14.90
C CYS A 31 -1.98 14.37 13.68
N TYR A 32 -2.57 14.17 12.50
CA TYR A 32 -2.02 14.69 11.25
C TYR A 32 -3.08 15.00 10.21
N PHE A 33 -2.71 15.85 9.25
CA PHE A 33 -3.44 16.05 8.00
C PHE A 33 -2.80 15.25 6.88
N GLN A 34 -3.61 14.60 6.05
CA GLN A 34 -3.05 13.93 4.90
C GLN A 34 -2.48 14.95 3.91
N GLN A 35 -1.21 14.80 3.59
CA GLN A 35 -0.56 15.59 2.56
C GLN A 35 -0.70 14.87 1.22
N GLN A 36 -1.04 15.63 0.18
CA GLN A 36 -1.04 15.14 -1.19
C GLN A 36 0.19 15.67 -1.93
N PHE A 37 0.98 14.77 -2.50
CA PHE A 37 2.05 15.14 -3.41
C PHE A 37 1.45 15.48 -4.78
N ARG A 38 1.38 16.77 -5.09
CA ARG A 38 0.84 17.27 -6.35
C ARG A 38 1.80 18.24 -7.02
N HIS A 39 1.90 18.15 -8.33
CA HIS A 39 2.66 19.06 -9.15
C HIS A 39 1.74 20.15 -9.72
N PRO A 40 2.04 21.45 -9.51
CA PRO A 40 1.28 22.53 -10.11
C PRO A 40 1.53 22.59 -11.61
N MET A 41 0.47 22.66 -12.43
CA MET A 41 0.62 22.70 -13.89
C MET A 41 1.37 23.96 -14.35
N ASN A 42 1.27 25.04 -13.58
CA ASN A 42 2.04 26.26 -13.73
C ASN A 42 2.68 26.65 -12.38
N LYS A 43 4.01 26.59 -12.30
CA LYS A 43 4.77 26.89 -11.08
C LYS A 43 4.73 28.35 -10.64
N THR A 44 4.37 29.28 -11.53
CA THR A 44 4.33 30.73 -11.22
C THR A 44 2.94 31.23 -10.84
N ASP A 45 1.90 30.42 -11.02
CA ASP A 45 0.52 30.75 -10.65
C ASP A 45 0.14 29.99 -9.37
N PRO A 46 -0.05 30.67 -8.23
CA PRO A 46 -0.45 30.03 -6.98
C PRO A 46 -1.83 29.38 -7.04
N ASN A 47 -2.66 29.72 -8.04
CA ASN A 47 -3.98 29.12 -8.27
C ASN A 47 -3.97 28.03 -9.34
N SER A 48 -2.77 27.63 -9.81
CA SER A 48 -2.67 26.65 -10.89
C SER A 48 -3.30 25.31 -10.49
N PRO A 49 -4.11 24.68 -11.36
CA PRO A 49 -4.53 23.31 -11.15
C PRO A 49 -3.34 22.40 -10.91
N THR A 50 -3.49 21.47 -9.98
CA THR A 50 -2.42 20.53 -9.63
C THR A 50 -2.77 19.12 -10.10
N ILE A 51 -1.77 18.36 -10.55
CA ILE A 51 -1.91 16.95 -10.90
C ILE A 51 -1.17 16.07 -9.90
N ARG A 52 -1.51 14.77 -9.84
CA ARG A 52 -0.80 13.81 -9.01
C ARG A 52 0.69 13.79 -9.39
N GLU A 53 1.56 13.87 -8.38
CA GLU A 53 2.98 13.59 -8.59
C GLU A 53 3.24 12.09 -8.46
N SER A 54 3.53 11.44 -9.58
CA SER A 54 3.92 10.03 -9.64
C SER A 54 5.44 9.91 -9.77
N THR A 55 5.98 8.73 -9.46
CA THR A 55 7.42 8.45 -9.71
C THR A 55 7.77 8.58 -11.20
N TRP A 56 6.84 8.26 -12.11
CA TRP A 56 6.99 8.53 -13.54
C TRP A 56 7.18 10.03 -13.81
N ASN A 57 6.29 10.89 -13.30
CA ASN A 57 6.40 12.34 -13.51
C ASN A 57 7.67 12.92 -12.89
N ALA A 58 8.02 12.48 -11.69
CA ALA A 58 9.17 13.00 -10.96
C ALA A 58 10.52 12.61 -11.59
N TYR A 59 10.64 11.38 -12.13
CA TYR A 59 11.94 10.83 -12.53
C TYR A 59 12.11 10.54 -14.03
N LEU A 60 11.03 10.30 -14.78
CA LEU A 60 11.11 9.78 -16.16
C LEU A 60 10.40 10.67 -17.20
N ASN A 61 9.30 11.33 -16.85
CA ASN A 61 8.53 12.13 -17.80
C ASN A 61 9.35 13.32 -18.32
N GLY A 62 9.39 13.48 -19.64
CA GLY A 62 10.15 14.57 -20.30
C GLY A 62 11.68 14.41 -20.24
N ILE A 63 12.19 13.28 -19.75
CA ILE A 63 13.63 13.04 -19.71
C ILE A 63 14.17 12.80 -21.12
N ASN A 64 15.19 13.55 -21.51
CA ASN A 64 15.88 13.37 -22.79
C ASN A 64 17.33 12.95 -22.55
N ARG A 65 17.53 11.65 -22.33
CA ARG A 65 18.85 11.04 -22.13
C ARG A 65 19.11 10.02 -23.22
N THR A 66 20.16 10.23 -24.00
CA THR A 66 20.52 9.35 -25.13
C THR A 66 20.96 7.95 -24.71
N ASN A 67 21.29 7.75 -23.43
CA ASN A 67 21.69 6.48 -22.84
C ASN A 67 20.56 5.78 -22.06
N LEU A 68 19.32 6.25 -22.17
CA LEU A 68 18.15 5.66 -21.52
C LEU A 68 17.12 5.24 -22.58
N GLN A 69 16.74 3.96 -22.55
CA GLN A 69 15.62 3.45 -23.33
C GLN A 69 14.52 3.02 -22.38
N ILE A 70 13.30 3.48 -22.66
CA ILE A 70 12.11 3.12 -21.90
C ILE A 70 11.20 2.34 -22.84
N LEU A 71 10.76 1.17 -22.40
CA LEU A 71 9.76 0.36 -23.08
C LEU A 71 8.56 0.22 -22.14
N ASP A 72 7.41 0.74 -22.56
CA ASP A 72 6.13 0.53 -21.90
C ASP A 72 5.36 -0.62 -22.56
N SER A 73 4.26 -1.05 -21.91
CA SER A 73 3.42 -2.14 -22.39
C SER A 73 4.19 -3.41 -22.75
N VAL A 74 5.24 -3.69 -21.96
CA VAL A 74 6.08 -4.89 -22.04
C VAL A 74 5.87 -5.75 -20.81
N THR A 75 5.68 -7.05 -21.03
CA THR A 75 5.67 -8.03 -19.94
C THR A 75 6.99 -8.80 -19.94
N VAL A 76 7.76 -8.69 -18.86
CA VAL A 76 8.94 -9.55 -18.65
C VAL A 76 8.47 -10.95 -18.27
N LEU A 77 8.95 -11.96 -18.98
CA LEU A 77 8.44 -13.33 -18.89
C LEU A 77 9.37 -14.23 -18.07
N LYS A 78 10.69 -14.08 -18.23
CA LYS A 78 11.69 -14.91 -17.55
C LYS A 78 13.04 -14.20 -17.44
N LEU A 79 13.80 -14.51 -16.40
CA LEU A 79 15.21 -14.18 -16.29
C LEU A 79 16.05 -15.17 -17.10
N LEU A 80 17.13 -14.68 -17.69
CA LEU A 80 18.07 -15.48 -18.46
C LEU A 80 19.35 -15.64 -17.64
N PHE A 81 19.81 -16.88 -17.50
CA PHE A 81 21.02 -17.21 -16.75
C PHE A 81 22.12 -17.74 -17.67
N ASP A 82 23.37 -17.50 -17.30
CA ASP A 82 24.53 -18.00 -18.03
C ASP A 82 24.58 -19.53 -17.96
N GLN A 83 24.94 -20.18 -19.08
CA GLN A 83 25.00 -21.65 -19.15
C GLN A 83 26.21 -22.23 -18.42
N THR A 84 27.28 -21.44 -18.28
CA THR A 84 28.52 -21.84 -17.59
C THR A 84 28.49 -21.49 -16.11
N ASP A 85 27.72 -20.47 -15.74
CA ASP A 85 27.46 -20.07 -14.37
C ASP A 85 25.96 -19.77 -14.17
N PRO A 86 25.15 -20.76 -13.76
CA PRO A 86 23.70 -20.59 -13.61
C PRO A 86 23.34 -19.57 -12.53
N THR A 87 24.27 -19.14 -11.68
CA THR A 87 24.02 -18.10 -10.68
C THR A 87 24.07 -16.68 -11.26
N LYS A 88 24.59 -16.53 -12.49
CA LYS A 88 24.75 -15.24 -13.17
C LYS A 88 23.56 -14.94 -14.08
N CYS A 89 22.74 -13.98 -13.68
CA CYS A 89 21.69 -13.43 -14.54
C CYS A 89 22.32 -12.54 -15.63
N ILE A 90 22.04 -12.84 -16.89
CA ILE A 90 22.59 -12.16 -18.07
C ILE A 90 21.56 -11.31 -18.81
N GLY A 91 20.29 -11.36 -18.43
CA GLY A 91 19.26 -10.62 -19.12
C GLY A 91 17.85 -11.10 -18.81
N VAL A 92 16.91 -10.70 -19.67
CA VAL A 92 15.50 -11.05 -19.57
C VAL A 92 14.92 -11.39 -20.94
N SER A 93 13.97 -12.32 -20.97
CA SER A 93 13.03 -12.45 -22.07
C SER A 93 11.75 -11.69 -21.75
N TYR A 94 11.17 -11.06 -22.76
CA TYR A 94 9.97 -10.24 -22.62
C TYR A 94 9.10 -10.33 -23.86
N GLU A 95 7.81 -10.10 -23.70
CA GLU A 95 6.90 -9.92 -24.83
C GLU A 95 6.76 -8.43 -25.15
N TYR A 96 6.91 -8.08 -26.42
CA TYR A 96 6.62 -6.74 -26.92
C TYR A 96 5.80 -6.84 -28.20
N LYS A 97 4.58 -6.27 -28.17
CA LYS A 97 3.64 -6.28 -29.31
C LYS A 97 3.37 -7.68 -29.88
N GLY A 98 3.27 -8.68 -29.01
CA GLY A 98 3.05 -10.08 -29.39
C GLY A 98 4.29 -10.83 -29.89
N GLU A 99 5.46 -10.20 -29.89
CA GLU A 99 6.72 -10.83 -30.25
C GLU A 99 7.57 -11.12 -29.02
N MET A 100 8.23 -12.29 -29.03
CA MET A 100 9.18 -12.69 -28.01
C MET A 100 10.53 -12.02 -28.27
N CYS A 101 10.96 -11.18 -27.35
CA CYS A 101 12.21 -10.43 -27.42
C CYS A 101 13.16 -10.82 -26.28
N THR A 102 14.42 -10.39 -26.40
CA THR A 102 15.46 -10.59 -25.38
C THR A 102 16.28 -9.32 -25.19
N ALA A 103 16.58 -8.99 -23.94
CA ALA A 103 17.52 -7.93 -23.58
C ALA A 103 18.66 -8.52 -22.74
N ILE A 104 19.90 -8.34 -23.19
CA ILE A 104 21.10 -8.81 -22.51
C ILE A 104 21.76 -7.65 -21.75
N ALA A 105 22.05 -7.88 -20.47
CA ALA A 105 22.69 -6.92 -19.59
C ALA A 105 24.20 -7.18 -19.52
N ARG A 106 25.01 -6.13 -19.74
CA ARG A 106 26.48 -6.22 -19.58
C ARG A 106 26.95 -6.07 -18.15
N LYS A 107 26.12 -5.48 -17.27
CA LYS A 107 26.49 -5.16 -15.89
C LYS A 107 25.56 -5.82 -14.89
N GLU A 108 24.28 -5.47 -14.94
CA GLU A 108 23.32 -5.89 -13.92
C GLU A 108 21.90 -5.95 -14.48
N VAL A 109 21.08 -6.80 -13.84
CA VAL A 109 19.63 -6.86 -14.01
C VAL A 109 19.02 -6.49 -12.66
N ILE A 110 18.19 -5.45 -12.63
CA ILE A 110 17.52 -4.97 -11.40
C ILE A 110 16.04 -5.32 -11.50
N LEU A 111 15.53 -6.05 -10.50
CA LEU A 111 14.10 -6.34 -10.40
C LEU A 111 13.40 -5.26 -9.59
N SER A 112 12.37 -4.67 -10.18
CA SER A 112 11.51 -3.67 -9.53
C SER A 112 10.04 -3.89 -9.92
N ALA A 113 9.64 -5.16 -10.08
CA ALA A 113 8.31 -5.55 -10.51
C ALA A 113 7.28 -5.56 -9.34
N GLY A 114 7.64 -4.99 -8.19
CA GLY A 114 6.77 -4.96 -7.01
C GLY A 114 6.68 -6.30 -6.26
N VAL A 115 5.91 -6.28 -5.17
CA VAL A 115 5.86 -7.37 -4.18
C VAL A 115 5.23 -8.66 -4.71
N PHE A 116 4.39 -8.59 -5.74
CA PHE A 116 3.73 -9.77 -6.31
C PHE A 116 4.49 -10.33 -7.51
N ASP A 117 4.87 -9.49 -8.48
CA ASP A 117 5.45 -9.98 -9.73
C ASP A 117 6.96 -10.26 -9.62
N THR A 118 7.69 -9.64 -8.69
CA THR A 118 9.10 -9.97 -8.45
C THR A 118 9.29 -11.42 -8.00
N PRO A 119 8.64 -11.92 -6.92
CA PRO A 119 8.78 -13.32 -6.54
C PRO A 119 8.19 -14.26 -7.59
N LYS A 120 7.10 -13.88 -8.27
CA LYS A 120 6.54 -14.66 -9.39
C LYS A 120 7.56 -14.86 -10.52
N LEU A 121 8.25 -13.79 -10.93
CA LEU A 121 9.26 -13.85 -11.98
C LEU A 121 10.46 -14.68 -11.55
N LEU A 122 10.91 -14.57 -10.30
CA LEU A 122 11.97 -15.41 -9.74
C LEU A 122 11.58 -16.90 -9.76
N GLN A 123 10.36 -17.23 -9.33
CA GLN A 123 9.82 -18.59 -9.34
C GLN A 123 9.75 -19.18 -10.75
N LEU A 124 9.16 -18.46 -11.72
CA LEU A 124 9.11 -18.85 -13.14
C LEU A 124 10.51 -19.01 -13.75
N SER A 125 11.51 -18.35 -13.18
CA SER A 125 12.91 -18.39 -13.60
C SER A 125 13.75 -19.43 -12.85
N GLY A 126 13.16 -20.23 -11.96
CA GLY A 126 13.85 -21.29 -11.23
C GLY A 126 14.54 -20.86 -9.94
N VAL A 127 14.18 -19.70 -9.38
CA VAL A 127 14.74 -19.18 -8.12
C VAL A 127 13.67 -19.26 -7.02
N ASP A 128 13.57 -20.40 -6.34
CA ASP A 128 12.65 -20.74 -5.24
C ASP A 128 13.05 -22.14 -4.71
N PRO A 129 12.47 -22.69 -3.62
CA PRO A 129 12.72 -24.08 -3.25
C PRO A 129 12.27 -25.05 -4.31
N GLU A 130 13.05 -26.11 -4.47
CA GLU A 130 12.75 -27.23 -5.37
C GLU A 130 11.31 -27.74 -5.17
N ALA A 131 10.86 -27.90 -3.92
CA ALA A 131 9.52 -28.36 -3.61
C ALA A 131 8.38 -27.44 -4.11
N TRP A 132 8.67 -26.16 -4.42
CA TRP A 132 7.71 -25.24 -5.03
C TRP A 132 7.78 -25.23 -6.56
N LEU A 133 8.91 -25.65 -7.13
CA LEU A 133 9.20 -25.63 -8.57
C LEU A 133 8.93 -26.98 -9.26
N GLU A 134 9.18 -28.09 -8.57
CA GLU A 134 9.02 -29.47 -9.07
C GLU A 134 7.62 -29.73 -9.66
N PRO A 135 6.50 -29.31 -9.04
CA PRO A 135 5.17 -29.56 -9.61
C PRO A 135 4.93 -28.89 -10.97
N PHE A 136 5.74 -27.90 -11.31
CA PHE A 136 5.68 -27.17 -12.58
C PHE A 136 6.77 -27.64 -13.58
N GLY A 137 7.62 -28.58 -13.19
CA GLY A 137 8.76 -29.03 -14.02
C GLY A 137 9.81 -27.95 -14.25
N ILE A 138 9.90 -26.95 -13.37
CA ILE A 138 10.88 -25.86 -13.49
C ILE A 138 12.22 -26.34 -12.92
N GLN A 139 13.27 -26.25 -13.73
CA GLN A 139 14.64 -26.51 -13.26
C GLN A 139 15.05 -25.47 -12.21
N VAL A 140 15.57 -25.94 -11.08
CA VAL A 140 16.10 -25.08 -10.03
C VAL A 140 17.41 -24.45 -10.51
N VAL A 141 17.42 -23.13 -10.58
CA VAL A 141 18.60 -22.29 -10.80
C VAL A 141 19.26 -21.98 -9.46
N ALA A 142 18.46 -21.58 -8.47
CA ALA A 142 18.92 -21.32 -7.11
C ALA A 142 17.83 -21.68 -6.09
N ASN A 143 18.20 -22.49 -5.10
CA ASN A 143 17.30 -22.89 -4.02
C ASN A 143 17.28 -21.79 -2.94
N ASN A 144 16.25 -20.93 -2.98
CA ASN A 144 16.07 -19.83 -2.03
C ASN A 144 14.72 -19.94 -1.32
N ALA A 145 14.74 -20.29 -0.03
CA ALA A 145 13.55 -20.51 0.80
C ALA A 145 12.67 -19.28 1.02
N GLU A 146 13.20 -18.08 0.83
CA GLU A 146 12.53 -16.82 1.17
C GLU A 146 11.78 -16.21 -0.01
N VAL A 147 11.96 -16.71 -1.24
CA VAL A 147 11.27 -16.15 -2.42
C VAL A 147 9.76 -16.34 -2.28
N GLY A 148 9.04 -15.22 -2.33
CA GLY A 148 7.60 -15.20 -2.14
C GLY A 148 7.15 -15.56 -0.71
N ARG A 149 8.04 -15.66 0.28
CA ARG A 149 7.67 -15.75 1.71
C ARG A 149 7.67 -14.37 2.36
N ASN A 150 7.30 -14.35 3.64
CA ASN A 150 7.29 -13.16 4.50
C ASN A 150 6.46 -12.02 3.89
N PHE A 151 5.42 -12.35 3.14
CA PHE A 151 4.52 -11.34 2.61
C PHE A 151 3.75 -10.74 3.77
N ALA A 152 3.86 -9.43 3.94
CA ALA A 152 3.18 -8.68 4.98
C ALA A 152 2.47 -7.49 4.33
N ASP A 153 1.30 -7.16 4.86
CA ASP A 153 0.50 -6.03 4.42
C ASP A 153 -0.28 -5.48 5.61
N GLN A 154 -0.66 -4.20 5.54
CA GLN A 154 -1.35 -3.50 6.62
C GLN A 154 -2.80 -3.94 6.68
N MET A 155 -3.17 -4.66 7.75
CA MET A 155 -4.56 -5.03 8.00
C MET A 155 -5.37 -3.80 8.39
N ALA A 156 -6.54 -3.65 7.78
CA ALA A 156 -7.43 -2.53 8.02
C ALA A 156 -8.81 -2.99 8.54
N ILE A 157 -9.33 -2.28 9.54
CA ILE A 157 -10.74 -2.33 9.93
C ILE A 157 -11.41 -1.04 9.51
N TYR A 158 -12.57 -1.16 8.87
CA TYR A 158 -13.38 -0.05 8.41
C TYR A 158 -14.53 0.20 9.39
N MET A 159 -14.74 1.45 9.78
CA MET A 159 -15.80 1.85 10.68
C MET A 159 -16.50 3.09 10.12
N ALA A 160 -17.82 3.02 9.94
CA ALA A 160 -18.64 4.16 9.51
C ALA A 160 -19.54 4.62 10.65
N PHE A 161 -19.65 5.94 10.81
CA PHE A 161 -20.50 6.58 11.81
C PHE A 161 -21.38 7.64 11.16
N GLU A 162 -22.67 7.61 11.47
CA GLU A 162 -23.60 8.67 11.07
C GLU A 162 -23.24 9.98 11.77
N THR A 163 -23.45 11.09 11.08
CA THR A 163 -23.15 12.45 11.57
C THR A 163 -24.42 13.31 11.55
N THR A 164 -24.45 14.39 12.32
CA THR A 164 -25.61 15.30 12.37
C THR A 164 -25.70 16.20 11.14
N GLU A 165 -24.59 16.43 10.45
CA GLU A 165 -24.48 17.29 9.28
C GLU A 165 -23.69 16.62 8.15
N GLN A 166 -23.95 17.05 6.91
CA GLN A 166 -23.20 16.56 5.75
C GLN A 166 -21.79 17.13 5.75
N VAL A 167 -20.80 16.26 5.94
CA VAL A 167 -19.40 16.65 5.78
C VAL A 167 -19.07 16.79 4.29
N PRO A 168 -18.51 17.93 3.83
CA PRO A 168 -18.14 18.10 2.43
C PRO A 168 -17.18 17.00 1.99
N ALA A 169 -17.43 16.39 0.84
CA ALA A 169 -16.49 15.47 0.22
C ALA A 169 -15.52 16.27 -0.66
N LEU A 170 -14.27 16.45 -0.22
CA LEU A 170 -13.25 17.04 -1.07
C LEU A 170 -12.66 15.98 -2.01
N PRO A 171 -12.36 16.35 -3.27
CA PRO A 171 -11.72 15.44 -4.20
C PRO A 171 -10.43 14.84 -3.64
N TRP A 172 -10.26 13.52 -3.84
CA TRP A 172 -9.02 12.79 -3.56
C TRP A 172 -8.60 12.75 -2.08
N GLY A 173 -9.48 13.07 -1.14
CA GLY A 173 -9.18 13.04 0.30
C GLY A 173 -8.37 14.24 0.77
N ALA A 174 -8.60 15.43 0.22
CA ALA A 174 -7.94 16.68 0.65
C ALA A 174 -8.50 17.24 1.97
N ASP A 175 -9.49 16.56 2.56
CA ASP A 175 -10.18 16.84 3.81
C ASP A 175 -9.93 15.78 4.89
N THR A 176 -8.97 14.89 4.69
CA THR A 176 -8.72 13.79 5.61
C THR A 176 -7.76 14.21 6.72
N CYS A 177 -8.10 13.79 7.92
CA CYS A 177 -7.22 13.81 9.08
C CYS A 177 -6.97 12.38 9.54
N GLY A 178 -6.00 12.21 10.44
CA GLY A 178 -5.69 10.91 10.97
C GLY A 178 -4.91 10.97 12.27
N TRP A 179 -4.71 9.79 12.85
CA TRP A 179 -3.97 9.59 14.08
C TRP A 179 -2.93 8.51 13.85
N LEU A 180 -1.69 8.79 14.22
CA LEU A 180 -0.66 7.79 14.41
C LEU A 180 -0.56 7.54 15.91
N LEU A 181 -0.73 6.30 16.35
CA LEU A 181 -0.80 5.92 17.77
C LEU A 181 0.20 4.80 18.09
N ASN A 182 0.56 4.71 19.38
CA ASN A 182 1.20 3.53 19.93
C ASN A 182 0.23 2.83 20.87
N SER A 183 -0.05 1.56 20.62
CA SER A 183 -0.84 0.73 21.53
C SER A 183 -0.07 0.34 22.80
N GLY A 184 1.27 0.46 22.80
CA GLY A 184 2.15 -0.02 23.87
C GLY A 184 2.33 -1.54 23.91
N LEU A 185 1.65 -2.28 23.01
CA LEU A 185 1.61 -3.74 23.02
C LEU A 185 2.91 -4.39 22.52
N LYS A 186 3.77 -3.63 21.83
CA LYS A 186 5.08 -4.09 21.34
C LYS A 186 6.23 -3.38 22.07
N PRO A 187 6.75 -3.95 23.18
CA PRO A 187 7.75 -3.28 24.01
C PRO A 187 9.08 -2.98 23.29
N SER A 188 9.40 -3.72 22.24
CA SER A 188 10.57 -3.46 21.40
C SER A 188 10.44 -2.21 20.54
N ASN A 189 9.22 -1.64 20.43
CA ASN A 189 8.92 -0.56 19.49
C ASN A 189 8.11 0.60 20.08
N LYS A 190 8.42 0.99 21.32
CA LYS A 190 7.67 2.00 22.09
C LYS A 190 7.62 3.39 21.47
N ASN A 191 8.53 3.72 20.55
CA ASN A 191 8.65 5.05 19.94
C ASN A 191 8.09 5.14 18.50
N TRP A 192 7.66 4.02 17.92
CA TRP A 192 7.16 3.92 16.54
C TRP A 192 5.69 3.49 16.40
N THR A 193 4.99 4.10 15.45
CA THR A 193 3.56 3.86 15.14
C THR A 193 3.26 2.41 14.88
N ASP A 194 2.34 1.86 15.66
CA ASP A 194 1.81 0.51 15.48
C ASP A 194 0.31 0.50 15.13
N VAL A 195 -0.38 1.64 15.29
CA VAL A 195 -1.76 1.85 14.84
C VAL A 195 -1.82 3.15 14.04
N GLN A 196 -2.34 3.09 12.82
CA GLN A 196 -2.64 4.27 12.00
C GLN A 196 -4.13 4.35 11.74
N ILE A 197 -4.71 5.52 11.99
CA ILE A 197 -6.12 5.79 11.74
C ILE A 197 -6.21 6.89 10.69
N TYR A 198 -7.08 6.69 9.71
CA TYR A 198 -7.51 7.75 8.79
C TYR A 198 -8.99 8.03 9.04
N CYS A 199 -9.38 9.30 9.05
CA CYS A 199 -10.77 9.73 8.99
C CYS A 199 -11.05 10.39 7.64
N TYR A 200 -12.09 9.91 6.98
CA TYR A 200 -12.61 10.42 5.73
C TYR A 200 -14.00 10.99 5.96
N SER A 201 -14.20 12.25 5.55
CA SER A 201 -15.50 12.92 5.44
C SER A 201 -16.49 12.13 4.59
N ARG A 202 -16.00 11.52 3.51
CA ARG A 202 -16.72 10.61 2.62
C ARG A 202 -15.68 9.84 1.84
N PHE A 203 -15.63 8.53 1.98
CA PHE A 203 -14.71 7.71 1.19
C PHE A 203 -15.22 7.63 -0.26
N PRO A 204 -14.52 8.16 -1.28
CA PRO A 204 -14.97 8.04 -2.65
C PRO A 204 -14.72 6.59 -3.12
N ALA A 205 -15.69 5.70 -2.91
CA ALA A 205 -15.61 4.30 -3.36
C ALA A 205 -15.35 4.16 -4.87
N LEU A 206 -15.66 5.18 -5.66
CA LEU A 206 -15.43 5.22 -7.11
C LEU A 206 -13.96 5.32 -7.52
N THR A 207 -13.02 5.59 -6.60
CA THR A 207 -11.58 5.71 -6.92
C THR A 207 -10.75 4.49 -6.50
N LEU A 208 -11.37 3.42 -5.98
CA LEU A 208 -10.64 2.21 -5.62
C LEU A 208 -10.82 1.10 -6.67
N ASP A 209 -9.70 0.54 -7.10
CA ASP A 209 -9.64 -0.68 -7.92
C ASP A 209 -9.81 -1.97 -7.09
N PHE A 210 -10.24 -1.88 -5.83
CA PHE A 210 -10.52 -3.03 -4.96
C PHE A 210 -11.79 -2.84 -4.11
N PRO A 211 -12.62 -3.89 -3.94
CA PRO A 211 -13.83 -3.82 -3.11
C PRO A 211 -13.45 -3.74 -1.62
N ILE A 212 -13.92 -2.70 -0.93
CA ILE A 212 -13.84 -2.63 0.53
C ILE A 212 -14.95 -3.51 1.12
N VAL A 213 -14.57 -4.61 1.77
CA VAL A 213 -15.51 -5.46 2.53
C VAL A 213 -15.99 -4.65 3.75
N GLY A 214 -17.30 -4.41 3.83
CA GLY A 214 -17.92 -3.62 4.90
C GLY A 214 -18.13 -2.14 4.60
N TYR A 215 -17.69 -1.64 3.43
CA TYR A 215 -18.18 -0.36 2.93
C TYR A 215 -19.54 -0.58 2.30
N ASP A 216 -20.59 -0.18 3.02
CA ASP A 216 -21.93 -0.32 2.50
C ASP A 216 -22.14 0.73 1.42
N GLN A 217 -22.10 0.31 0.15
CA GLN A 217 -22.50 1.14 -0.99
C GLN A 217 -23.88 1.76 -0.75
N ILE A 218 -24.74 1.13 0.06
CA ILE A 218 -26.06 1.64 0.45
C ILE A 218 -25.95 3.00 1.17
N LEU A 219 -24.95 3.23 2.04
CA LEU A 219 -24.81 4.52 2.73
C LEU A 219 -24.45 5.65 1.75
N ALA A 220 -23.48 5.41 0.86
CA ALA A 220 -23.02 6.39 -0.12
C ALA A 220 -24.05 6.71 -1.22
N TYR A 221 -24.96 5.77 -1.52
CA TYR A 221 -25.99 5.87 -2.55
C TYR A 221 -27.43 5.95 -2.01
N SER A 222 -27.62 6.05 -0.70
CA SER A 222 -28.93 6.27 -0.07
C SER A 222 -29.60 7.54 -0.60
N GLN A 223 -30.92 7.51 -0.72
CA GLN A 223 -31.74 8.65 -1.13
C GLN A 223 -32.86 8.86 -0.10
N PRO A 224 -32.82 9.92 0.72
CA PRO A 224 -31.78 10.96 0.76
C PRO A 224 -30.42 10.45 1.29
N PRO A 225 -29.30 11.13 1.00
CA PRO A 225 -27.98 10.72 1.46
C PRO A 225 -27.89 10.75 2.99
N ILE A 226 -27.46 9.65 3.59
CA ILE A 226 -27.13 9.60 5.01
C ILE A 226 -25.78 10.33 5.20
N PRO A 227 -25.70 11.32 6.09
CA PRO A 227 -24.44 11.97 6.45
C PRO A 227 -23.58 11.02 7.31
N PHE A 228 -22.35 10.71 6.90
CA PHE A 228 -21.46 9.83 7.66
C PHE A 228 -20.00 10.21 7.51
N VAL A 229 -19.16 9.78 8.45
CA VAL A 229 -17.70 9.75 8.35
C VAL A 229 -17.19 8.31 8.41
N THR A 230 -16.05 8.03 7.79
CA THR A 230 -15.43 6.69 7.78
C THR A 230 -14.03 6.74 8.39
N PHE A 231 -13.78 5.85 9.34
CA PHE A 231 -12.47 5.60 9.91
C PHE A 231 -11.87 4.31 9.36
N LEU A 232 -10.61 4.36 8.96
CA LEU A 232 -9.81 3.18 8.61
C LEU A 232 -8.75 3.01 9.69
N VAL A 233 -8.82 1.90 10.42
CA VAL A 233 -7.88 1.53 11.48
C VAL A 233 -6.91 0.49 10.94
N PHE A 234 -5.64 0.84 10.83
CA PHE A 234 -4.58 -0.02 10.32
C PHE A 234 -3.66 -0.50 11.44
N ASN A 235 -3.32 -1.79 11.43
CA ASN A 235 -2.13 -2.29 12.12
C ASN A 235 -0.92 -2.12 11.18
N THR A 236 -0.01 -1.23 11.54
CA THR A 236 1.16 -0.88 10.72
C THR A 236 2.36 -1.78 10.96
N GLN A 237 2.29 -2.68 11.95
CA GLN A 237 3.37 -3.59 12.32
C GLN A 237 2.88 -5.04 12.47
N PRO A 238 2.19 -5.59 11.47
CA PRO A 238 1.57 -6.91 11.56
C PRO A 238 2.62 -7.99 11.84
N GLU A 239 2.27 -8.94 12.70
CA GLU A 239 3.01 -10.20 12.86
C GLU A 239 2.53 -11.25 11.86
N ALA A 240 1.30 -11.11 11.37
CA ALA A 240 0.77 -11.93 10.29
C ALA A 240 1.66 -11.86 9.05
N GLN A 241 2.09 -13.02 8.59
CA GLN A 241 2.87 -13.20 7.37
C GLN A 241 2.23 -14.28 6.50
N GLY A 242 2.25 -14.06 5.20
CA GLY A 242 1.81 -15.02 4.23
C GLY A 242 2.83 -15.19 3.11
N PHE A 243 2.35 -15.47 1.90
CA PHE A 243 3.20 -15.80 0.77
C PHE A 243 2.58 -15.43 -0.59
N VAL A 244 3.45 -15.37 -1.59
CA VAL A 244 3.14 -15.22 -3.01
C VAL A 244 3.72 -16.43 -3.75
N LYS A 245 2.88 -17.19 -4.45
CA LYS A 245 3.27 -18.43 -5.14
C LYS A 245 2.67 -18.53 -6.54
N ILE A 246 3.46 -18.93 -7.54
CA ILE A 246 2.95 -19.28 -8.87
C ILE A 246 1.89 -20.40 -8.79
N GLN A 247 0.88 -20.31 -9.65
CA GLN A 247 -0.15 -21.34 -9.78
C GLN A 247 -0.14 -22.01 -11.16
N SER A 248 0.63 -21.46 -12.10
CA SER A 248 0.81 -22.00 -13.45
C SER A 248 2.16 -21.54 -14.02
N LEU A 249 2.49 -22.05 -15.21
CA LEU A 249 3.65 -21.62 -16.00
C LEU A 249 3.39 -20.35 -16.84
N SER A 250 2.14 -19.86 -16.87
CA SER A 250 1.78 -18.66 -17.62
C SER A 250 2.25 -17.42 -16.83
N PRO A 251 3.12 -16.57 -17.40
CA PRO A 251 3.55 -15.32 -16.75
C PRO A 251 2.41 -14.30 -16.60
N TYR A 252 1.31 -14.51 -17.35
CA TYR A 252 0.11 -13.67 -17.33
C TYR A 252 -0.86 -14.04 -16.20
N ASP A 253 -0.73 -15.24 -15.64
CA ASP A 253 -1.60 -15.68 -14.57
C ASP A 253 -1.20 -14.97 -13.26
N ARG A 254 -2.21 -14.65 -12.46
CA ARG A 254 -1.99 -14.07 -11.14
C ARG A 254 -1.40 -15.15 -10.22
N PRO A 255 -0.42 -14.80 -9.36
CA PRO A 255 0.05 -15.73 -8.36
C PRO A 255 -1.03 -15.95 -7.29
N ARG A 256 -0.94 -17.06 -6.57
CA ARG A 256 -1.63 -17.24 -5.30
C ARG A 256 -1.05 -16.24 -4.30
N ILE A 257 -1.89 -15.42 -3.73
CA ILE A 257 -1.53 -14.50 -2.65
C ILE A 257 -2.24 -14.97 -1.39
N ASP A 258 -1.47 -15.26 -0.37
CA ASP A 258 -1.96 -15.51 0.99
C ASP A 258 -1.42 -14.37 1.86
N HIS A 259 -2.32 -13.63 2.51
CA HIS A 259 -1.93 -12.54 3.40
C HIS A 259 -1.52 -13.01 4.81
N GLY A 260 -1.78 -14.28 5.17
CA GLY A 260 -1.60 -14.78 6.53
C GLY A 260 -2.70 -14.35 7.52
N TRP A 261 -3.69 -13.55 7.07
CA TRP A 261 -4.70 -12.95 7.95
C TRP A 261 -5.71 -13.94 8.55
N HIS A 262 -5.72 -15.19 8.09
CA HIS A 262 -6.54 -16.26 8.65
C HIS A 262 -6.03 -16.78 10.00
N ASN A 263 -4.82 -16.38 10.42
CA ASN A 263 -4.19 -16.81 11.67
C ASN A 263 -3.52 -15.65 12.40
N LEU A 264 -4.31 -14.67 12.84
CA LEU A 264 -3.78 -13.48 13.50
C LEU A 264 -3.21 -13.78 14.88
N SER A 265 -2.03 -13.22 15.15
CA SER A 265 -1.42 -13.25 16.49
C SER A 265 -2.30 -12.54 17.51
N LYS A 266 -2.05 -12.79 18.80
CA LYS A 266 -2.74 -12.06 19.87
C LYS A 266 -2.39 -10.57 19.85
N TYR A 267 -1.16 -10.24 19.44
CA TYR A 267 -0.73 -8.87 19.22
C TYR A 267 -1.59 -8.19 18.13
N ASP A 268 -1.70 -8.80 16.95
CA ASP A 268 -2.44 -8.22 15.82
C ASP A 268 -3.90 -7.96 16.16
N GLN A 269 -4.55 -8.93 16.82
CA GLN A 269 -5.93 -8.80 17.27
C GLN A 269 -6.10 -7.66 18.28
N ASN A 270 -5.22 -7.59 19.29
CA ASN A 270 -5.30 -6.58 20.33
C ASN A 270 -4.93 -5.18 19.83
N ASN A 271 -3.99 -5.07 18.88
CA ASN A 271 -3.57 -3.81 18.27
C ASN A 271 -4.70 -3.21 17.43
N LEU A 272 -5.37 -4.03 16.60
CA LEU A 272 -6.57 -3.61 15.88
C LEU A 272 -7.71 -3.24 16.84
N GLN A 273 -7.93 -4.02 17.90
CA GLN A 273 -8.93 -3.72 18.92
C GLN A 273 -8.67 -2.38 19.62
N TYR A 274 -7.41 -2.08 19.95
CA TYR A 274 -7.01 -0.80 20.52
C TYR A 274 -7.43 0.37 19.63
N GLY A 275 -7.14 0.30 18.32
CA GLY A 275 -7.54 1.34 17.37
C GLY A 275 -9.06 1.46 17.22
N VAL A 276 -9.79 0.34 17.21
CA VAL A 276 -11.26 0.33 17.20
C VAL A 276 -11.84 1.00 18.45
N ASP A 277 -11.30 0.71 19.62
CA ASP A 277 -11.76 1.29 20.89
C ASP A 277 -11.43 2.78 20.97
N PHE A 278 -10.27 3.20 20.46
CA PHE A 278 -9.92 4.61 20.32
C PHE A 278 -10.95 5.36 19.48
N VAL A 279 -11.27 4.86 18.28
CA VAL A 279 -12.29 5.46 17.40
C VAL A 279 -13.66 5.48 18.11
N ARG A 280 -14.09 4.36 18.71
CA ARG A 280 -15.38 4.29 19.40
C ARG A 280 -15.49 5.31 20.53
N ASN A 281 -14.45 5.47 21.33
CA ASN A 281 -14.45 6.42 22.44
C ASN A 281 -14.53 7.86 21.92
N MET A 282 -13.75 8.19 20.89
CA MET A 282 -13.80 9.49 20.23
C MET A 282 -15.20 9.82 19.69
N THR A 283 -15.90 8.84 19.10
CA THR A 283 -17.23 9.06 18.50
C THR A 283 -18.41 9.01 19.47
N ARG A 284 -18.21 8.59 20.73
CA ARG A 284 -19.28 8.42 21.74
C ARG A 284 -19.47 9.63 22.65
N SER A 285 -18.50 10.53 22.70
CA SER A 285 -18.59 11.78 23.44
C SER A 285 -19.60 12.71 22.74
N THR A 286 -20.56 13.27 23.49
CA THR A 286 -21.42 14.38 23.03
C THR A 286 -20.95 15.73 23.55
N GLU A 287 -19.86 15.76 24.32
CA GLU A 287 -19.14 17.01 24.57
C GLU A 287 -18.23 17.25 23.36
N TRP A 288 -18.77 17.99 22.38
CA TRP A 288 -18.03 18.61 21.30
C TRP A 288 -17.84 20.09 21.65
#